data_AF-A0A7Y5RTF9-F1
#
_entry.id   AF-A0A7Y5RTF9-F1
#
_cell.length_a   1.000
_cell.length_b   1.000
_cell.length_c   1.000
_cell.angle_alpha   90.00
_cell.angle_beta   90.00
_cell.angle_gamma   90.00
#
_symmetry.space_group_name_H-M   'P 1'
#
loop_
_entity.id
_entity.type
_entity.pdbx_description
1 polymer ?
#
loop_
_entity_poly.entity_id
_entity_poly.type
_entity_poly.pdbx_seq_one_letter_code
_entity_poly.pdbx_strand_id
1 'polypeptide(L)'
;AQRSVFVVLPQGGEETKVRDQQGHLADNVDDGRLIKSDHIRSTLARQTLPELRVEFTDVTVPADCEQLQQRLIEAVFAQRGKAAQRISSLVQTVDHLIANRENEAVRAALEEVGRRVHVWCRANESIPDGEPHVEQALLVNMDQLRYASSLRASVNRRGDWYNFDYWHGLGYGSRREAVARTAKQVAELKAVLKNLSEDDTLADAHGFVSHLSAEVESAMNEFFQDIQSVGEAAFGDQLREDAGYWQRCRDRWGGGAGYKMDIRQWTGSWFSEERRVERRKFIESELQQRWCKVVDSLRSRVASASTTAAAA
;
A
#
# COMPACT_ATOMS: atom_id res chain seq x y z
N ALA A 1 1.08 -3.41 12.46
CA ALA A 1 2.21 -3.02 13.33
C ALA A 1 3.48 -3.12 12.49
N GLN A 2 4.28 -2.04 12.38
CA GLN A 2 5.48 -2.04 11.53
C GLN A 2 6.42 -3.19 11.88
N ARG A 3 6.78 -3.99 10.87
CA ARG A 3 7.80 -5.04 10.96
C ARG A 3 9.18 -4.56 10.52
N SER A 4 9.31 -3.26 10.25
CA SER A 4 10.46 -2.67 9.59
C SER A 4 10.78 -1.32 10.24
N VAL A 5 12.06 -1.08 10.49
CA VAL A 5 12.63 0.15 11.05
C VAL A 5 13.65 0.67 10.04
N PHE A 6 13.64 1.98 9.80
CA PHE A 6 14.60 2.65 8.94
C PHE A 6 15.69 3.26 9.81
N VAL A 7 16.87 2.66 9.83
CA VAL A 7 18.01 3.14 10.63
C VAL A 7 18.89 4.04 9.78
N VAL A 8 19.08 5.26 10.23
CA VAL A 8 19.97 6.25 9.63
C VAL A 8 21.27 6.24 10.41
N LEU A 9 22.38 6.03 9.68
CA LEU A 9 23.72 6.04 10.23
C LEU A 9 24.42 7.33 9.81
N PRO A 10 24.25 8.43 10.55
CA PRO A 10 24.97 9.66 10.27
C PRO A 10 26.48 9.45 10.40
N GLN A 11 27.26 10.08 9.52
CA GLN A 11 28.72 10.10 9.65
C GLN A 11 29.13 11.34 10.43
N GLY A 12 29.86 11.15 11.54
CA GLY A 12 30.23 12.15 12.54
C GLY A 12 30.05 13.64 12.16
N GLY A 13 29.04 14.28 12.73
CA GLY A 13 28.75 15.70 12.57
C GLY A 13 28.02 16.07 11.26
N GLU A 14 27.38 15.11 10.60
CA GLU A 14 26.46 15.37 9.49
C GLU A 14 25.14 15.98 9.97
N GLU A 15 24.71 15.68 11.19
CA GLU A 15 23.44 16.16 11.73
C GLU A 15 23.40 17.68 11.90
N THR A 16 24.50 18.30 12.32
CA THR A 16 24.62 19.77 12.44
C THR A 16 24.75 20.48 11.09
N LYS A 17 24.96 19.73 9.99
CA LYS A 17 25.04 20.27 8.63
C LYS A 17 23.71 20.22 7.90
N VAL A 18 22.68 19.64 8.51
CA VAL A 18 21.32 19.59 7.97
C VAL A 18 20.73 20.98 7.96
N ARG A 19 19.99 21.32 6.90
CA ARG A 19 19.30 22.60 6.77
C ARG A 19 17.79 22.44 6.88
N ASP A 20 17.14 23.39 7.53
CA ASP A 20 15.68 23.49 7.59
C ASP A 20 15.07 23.97 6.26
N GLN A 21 13.74 24.10 6.22
CA GLN A 21 13.02 24.56 5.03
C GLN A 21 13.29 26.03 4.65
N GLN A 22 13.87 26.80 5.57
CA GLN A 22 14.20 28.22 5.43
C GLN A 22 15.68 28.42 5.06
N GLY A 23 16.47 27.35 5.07
CA GLY A 23 17.88 27.31 4.71
C GLY A 23 18.86 27.49 5.87
N HIS A 24 18.38 27.58 7.11
CA HIS A 24 19.20 27.66 8.32
C HIS A 24 19.80 26.29 8.67
N LEU A 25 20.98 26.28 9.27
CA LEU A 25 21.62 25.06 9.78
C LEU A 25 20.97 24.62 11.09
N ALA A 26 21.00 23.32 11.36
CA ALA A 26 20.52 22.75 12.61
C ALA A 26 21.33 23.27 13.81
N ASP A 27 20.63 23.59 14.89
CA ASP A 27 21.24 24.19 16.09
C ASP A 27 22.06 23.19 16.92
N ASN A 28 21.67 21.91 16.85
CA ASN A 28 22.35 20.80 17.55
C ASN A 28 22.05 19.46 16.85
N VAL A 29 22.65 18.38 17.37
CA VAL A 29 22.52 17.03 16.80
C VAL A 29 21.06 16.54 16.79
N ASP A 30 20.31 16.77 17.87
CA ASP A 30 18.92 16.33 17.98
C ASP A 30 18.01 17.10 17.01
N ASP A 31 18.23 18.41 16.87
CA ASP A 31 17.55 19.25 15.91
C ASP A 31 17.85 18.81 14.46
N GLY A 32 19.11 18.49 14.16
CA GLY A 32 19.51 17.94 12.87
C GLY A 32 18.84 16.60 12.54
N ARG A 33 18.72 15.72 13.55
CA ARG A 33 18.01 14.44 13.44
C ARG A 33 16.51 14.64 13.23
N LEU A 34 15.89 15.62 13.89
CA LEU A 34 14.47 15.97 13.71
C LEU A 34 14.20 16.48 12.29
N ILE A 35 14.97 17.47 11.82
CA ILE A 35 14.82 18.01 10.47
C ILE A 35 15.03 16.91 9.42
N LYS A 36 16.04 16.05 9.62
CA LYS A 36 16.31 14.93 8.70
C LYS A 36 15.23 13.85 8.79
N SER A 37 14.69 13.57 9.97
CA SER A 37 13.56 12.66 10.18
C SER A 37 12.34 13.13 9.41
N ASP A 38 12.01 14.43 9.48
CA ASP A 38 10.89 15.00 8.74
C ASP A 38 11.11 14.94 7.23
N HIS A 39 12.34 15.18 6.77
CA HIS A 39 12.70 14.98 5.37
C HIS A 39 12.57 13.51 4.94
N ILE A 40 13.01 12.56 5.77
CA ILE A 40 12.92 11.13 5.49
C ILE A 40 11.46 10.69 5.50
N ARG A 41 10.68 11.03 6.53
CA ARG A 41 9.23 10.72 6.62
C ARG A 41 8.47 11.30 5.45
N SER A 42 8.74 12.55 5.08
CA SER A 42 8.16 13.17 3.89
C SER A 42 8.55 12.41 2.62
N THR A 43 9.77 11.86 2.54
CA THR A 43 10.23 11.05 1.40
C THR A 43 9.59 9.67 1.39
N LEU A 44 9.49 9.01 2.54
CA LEU A 44 8.86 7.70 2.70
C LEU A 44 7.35 7.76 2.42
N ALA A 45 6.67 8.79 2.92
CA ALA A 45 5.26 9.06 2.65
C ALA A 45 5.02 9.29 1.15
N ARG A 46 5.95 9.96 0.45
CA ARG A 46 5.92 10.11 -1.01
C ARG A 46 6.15 8.79 -1.75
N GLN A 47 6.87 7.83 -1.17
CA GLN A 47 7.17 6.52 -1.76
C GLN A 47 6.12 5.45 -1.42
N THR A 48 5.00 5.81 -0.81
CA THR A 48 3.94 4.88 -0.35
C THR A 48 4.43 3.75 0.56
N LEU A 49 5.63 3.89 1.14
CA LEU A 49 6.13 2.96 2.13
C LEU A 49 5.29 3.14 3.40
N PRO A 50 4.87 2.04 4.07
CA PRO A 50 4.15 2.13 5.33
C PRO A 50 4.98 2.96 6.30
N GLU A 51 4.37 3.86 7.09
CA GLU A 51 5.01 4.90 7.91
C GLU A 51 6.24 4.41 8.75
N LEU A 52 7.41 4.21 8.14
CA LEU A 52 8.47 3.48 8.80
C LEU A 52 8.98 4.29 9.99
N ARG A 53 9.17 3.60 11.10
CA ARG A 53 9.87 4.18 12.26
C ARG A 53 11.30 4.52 11.82
N VAL A 54 11.63 5.81 11.83
CA VAL A 54 12.97 6.30 11.50
C VAL A 54 13.76 6.45 12.81
N GLU A 55 14.91 5.80 12.88
CA GLU A 55 15.82 5.82 14.03
C GLU A 55 17.19 6.30 13.58
N PHE A 56 17.85 7.15 14.37
CA PHE A 56 19.20 7.64 14.09
C PHE A 56 20.18 6.97 15.05
N THR A 57 21.32 6.52 14.53
CA THR A 57 22.34 5.86 15.34
C THR A 57 23.72 6.24 14.82
N ASP A 58 24.41 7.09 15.57
CA ASP A 58 25.84 7.29 15.35
C ASP A 58 26.59 6.12 15.99
N VAL A 59 27.20 5.27 15.15
CA VAL A 59 27.95 4.08 15.60
C VAL A 59 29.18 4.42 16.43
N THR A 60 29.63 5.67 16.40
CA THR A 60 30.75 6.17 17.21
C THR A 60 30.34 6.58 18.62
N VAL A 61 29.03 6.68 18.89
CA VAL A 61 28.46 7.06 20.20
C VAL A 61 27.85 5.81 20.86
N PRO A 62 28.47 5.24 21.92
CA PRO A 62 27.97 4.01 22.56
C PRO A 62 26.53 4.08 23.05
N ALA A 63 26.12 5.25 23.58
CA ALA A 63 24.76 5.47 24.07
C ALA A 63 23.70 5.39 22.95
N ASP A 64 24.02 5.78 21.71
CA ASP A 64 23.11 5.67 20.57
C ASP A 64 22.89 4.20 20.18
N CYS A 65 23.95 3.39 20.23
CA CYS A 65 23.88 1.96 19.97
C CYS A 65 23.02 1.21 21.01
N GLU A 66 23.18 1.54 22.29
CA GLU A 66 22.37 0.98 23.38
C GLU A 66 20.89 1.35 23.23
N GLN A 67 20.60 2.61 22.88
CA GLN A 67 19.23 3.07 22.64
C GLN A 67 18.58 2.37 21.44
N LEU A 68 19.29 2.19 20.33
CA LEU A 68 18.79 1.44 19.18
C LEU A 68 18.46 -0.01 19.57
N GLN A 69 19.37 -0.66 20.28
CA GLN A 69 19.18 -2.04 20.74
C GLN A 69 17.92 -2.16 21.61
N GLN A 70 17.75 -1.26 22.58
CA GLN A 70 16.58 -1.26 23.45
C GLN A 70 15.28 -1.06 22.65
N ARG A 71 15.25 -0.10 21.73
CA ARG A 71 14.08 0.18 20.87
C ARG A 71 13.72 -0.99 19.95
N LEU A 72 14.72 -1.70 19.41
CA LEU A 72 14.51 -2.91 18.59
C LEU A 72 13.93 -4.06 19.43
N ILE A 73 14.46 -4.26 20.64
CA ILE A 73 13.95 -5.26 21.58
C ILE A 73 12.48 -4.97 21.93
N GLU A 74 12.15 -3.72 22.29
CA GLU A 74 10.78 -3.28 22.57
C GLU A 74 9.84 -3.52 21.37
N ALA A 75 10.29 -3.22 20.15
CA ALA A 75 9.50 -3.46 18.93
C ALA A 75 9.23 -4.95 18.72
N VAL A 76 10.21 -5.82 18.93
CA VAL A 76 10.06 -7.28 18.84
C VAL A 76 9.08 -7.78 19.90
N PHE A 77 9.19 -7.31 21.15
CA PHE A 77 8.26 -7.67 22.21
C PHE A 77 6.83 -7.21 21.92
N ALA A 78 6.64 -6.00 21.41
CA ALA A 78 5.32 -5.50 21.02
C ALA A 78 4.71 -6.33 19.88
N GLN A 79 5.50 -6.77 18.91
CA GLN A 79 5.04 -7.66 17.83
C GLN A 79 4.66 -9.05 18.37
N ARG A 80 5.50 -9.63 19.23
CA ARG A 80 5.23 -10.90 19.90
C ARG A 80 3.97 -10.81 20.77
N GLY A 81 3.77 -9.70 21.47
CA GLY A 81 2.57 -9.44 22.26
C GLY A 81 1.30 -9.40 21.41
N LYS A 82 1.32 -8.72 20.26
CA LYS A 82 0.19 -8.70 19.31
C LYS A 82 -0.10 -10.08 18.71
N ALA A 83 0.94 -10.83 18.38
CA ALA A 83 0.78 -12.20 17.90
C ALA A 83 0.18 -13.10 19.00
N ALA A 84 0.68 -12.99 20.23
CA ALA A 84 0.15 -13.72 21.38
C ALA A 84 -1.31 -13.34 21.69
N GLN A 85 -1.68 -12.06 21.61
CA GLN A 85 -3.07 -11.62 21.75
C GLN A 85 -3.96 -12.18 20.63
N ARG A 86 -3.50 -12.18 19.39
CA ARG A 86 -4.22 -12.81 18.26
C ARG A 86 -4.43 -14.30 18.50
N ILE A 87 -3.38 -15.02 18.90
CA ILE A 87 -3.44 -16.45 19.21
C ILE A 87 -4.40 -16.68 20.38
N SER A 88 -4.30 -15.90 21.45
CA SER A 88 -5.16 -16.04 22.62
C SER A 88 -6.63 -15.73 22.31
N SER A 89 -6.90 -14.72 21.49
CA SER A 89 -8.26 -14.42 21.02
C SER A 89 -8.81 -15.53 20.13
N LEU A 90 -7.97 -16.13 19.30
CA LEU A 90 -8.34 -17.25 18.44
C LEU A 90 -8.58 -18.52 19.26
N VAL A 91 -7.74 -18.79 20.26
CA VAL A 91 -7.94 -19.87 21.24
C VAL A 91 -9.23 -19.63 22.03
N GLN A 92 -9.49 -18.42 22.53
CA GLN A 92 -10.76 -18.12 23.21
C GLN A 92 -11.98 -18.28 22.30
N THR A 93 -11.86 -17.89 21.02
CA THR A 93 -12.93 -18.09 20.05
C THR A 93 -13.16 -19.57 19.79
N VAL A 94 -12.10 -20.35 19.60
CA VAL A 94 -12.16 -21.80 19.42
C VAL A 94 -12.68 -22.49 20.67
N ASP A 95 -12.23 -22.11 21.86
CA ASP A 95 -12.71 -22.64 23.14
C ASP A 95 -14.18 -22.31 23.36
N HIS A 96 -14.63 -21.11 22.97
CA HIS A 96 -16.04 -20.73 23.01
C HIS A 96 -16.88 -21.55 22.01
N LEU A 97 -16.36 -21.76 20.80
CA LEU A 97 -17.00 -22.62 19.78
C LEU A 97 -17.05 -24.09 20.22
N ILE A 98 -15.99 -24.60 20.87
CA ILE A 98 -15.92 -25.97 21.40
C ILE A 98 -16.80 -26.12 22.64
N ALA A 99 -16.86 -25.11 23.53
CA ALA A 99 -17.73 -25.12 24.70
C ALA A 99 -19.21 -25.05 24.32
N ASN A 100 -19.52 -24.34 23.24
CA ASN A 100 -20.87 -24.24 22.66
C ASN A 100 -21.10 -25.22 21.50
N ARG A 101 -20.31 -26.29 21.41
CA ARG A 101 -20.35 -27.36 20.40
C ARG A 101 -21.73 -27.97 20.16
N GLU A 102 -22.57 -28.06 21.18
CA GLU A 102 -23.93 -28.62 21.07
C GLU A 102 -25.01 -27.54 20.81
N ASN A 103 -24.59 -26.29 20.60
CA ASN A 103 -25.48 -25.15 20.61
C ASN A 103 -25.87 -24.78 19.17
N GLU A 104 -27.00 -25.31 18.71
CA GLU A 104 -27.59 -25.00 17.38
C GLU A 104 -27.62 -23.49 17.08
N ALA A 105 -27.76 -22.65 18.11
CA ALA A 105 -27.72 -21.20 18.02
C ALA A 105 -26.40 -20.65 17.43
N VAL A 106 -25.25 -21.20 17.84
CA VAL A 106 -23.93 -20.76 17.34
C VAL A 106 -23.76 -21.14 15.87
N ARG A 107 -24.16 -22.37 15.53
CA ARG A 107 -24.11 -22.85 14.15
C ARG A 107 -25.02 -22.03 13.25
N ALA A 108 -26.26 -21.78 13.68
CA ALA A 108 -27.20 -20.94 12.95
C ALA A 108 -26.67 -19.51 12.77
N ALA A 109 -26.01 -18.94 13.79
CA ALA A 109 -25.40 -17.61 13.70
C ALA A 109 -24.24 -17.57 12.68
N LEU A 110 -23.35 -18.57 12.68
CA LEU A 110 -22.26 -18.68 11.71
C LEU A 110 -22.78 -18.92 10.27
N GLU A 111 -23.81 -19.75 10.11
CA GLU A 111 -24.46 -19.99 8.83
C GLU A 111 -25.13 -18.71 8.30
N GLU A 112 -25.76 -17.91 9.16
CA GLU A 112 -26.37 -16.63 8.76
C GLU A 112 -25.32 -15.59 8.36
N VAL A 113 -24.24 -15.44 9.16
CA VAL A 113 -23.08 -14.61 8.78
C VAL A 113 -22.57 -15.06 7.41
N GLY A 114 -22.38 -16.37 7.25
CA GLY A 114 -21.83 -16.91 6.03
C GLY A 114 -22.72 -16.71 4.81
N ARG A 115 -24.03 -16.88 4.97
CA ARG A 115 -25.03 -16.62 3.94
C ARG A 115 -24.99 -15.16 3.48
N ARG A 116 -24.92 -14.18 4.40
CA ARG A 116 -24.88 -12.75 4.03
C ARG A 116 -23.61 -12.40 3.26
N VAL A 117 -22.45 -12.88 3.71
CA VAL A 117 -21.19 -12.63 3.02
C VAL A 117 -21.14 -13.35 1.67
N HIS A 118 -21.66 -14.58 1.57
CA HIS A 118 -21.76 -15.29 0.30
C HIS A 118 -22.65 -14.54 -0.70
N VAL A 119 -23.78 -13.99 -0.26
CA VAL A 119 -24.66 -13.17 -1.13
C VAL A 119 -23.89 -11.96 -1.66
N TRP A 120 -23.13 -11.28 -0.81
CA TRP A 120 -22.26 -10.18 -1.23
C TRP A 120 -21.21 -10.65 -2.25
N CYS A 121 -20.52 -11.77 -2.00
CA CYS A 121 -19.50 -12.30 -2.92
C CYS A 121 -20.10 -12.59 -4.31
N ARG A 122 -21.28 -13.21 -4.37
CA ARG A 122 -21.96 -13.53 -5.64
C ARG A 122 -22.35 -12.28 -6.41
N ALA A 123 -22.73 -11.20 -5.73
CA ALA A 123 -23.10 -9.94 -6.38
C ALA A 123 -21.88 -9.14 -6.86
N ASN A 124 -20.67 -9.46 -6.38
CA ASN A 124 -19.46 -8.68 -6.58
C ASN A 124 -18.31 -9.51 -7.15
N GLU A 125 -18.59 -10.52 -7.98
CA GLU A 125 -17.56 -11.37 -8.60
C GLU A 125 -16.65 -10.61 -9.57
N SER A 126 -17.15 -9.50 -10.14
CA SER A 126 -16.41 -8.61 -11.02
C SER A 126 -16.55 -7.17 -10.55
N ILE A 127 -15.64 -6.33 -11.02
CA ILE A 127 -15.69 -4.89 -10.82
C ILE A 127 -15.94 -4.21 -12.19
N PRO A 128 -16.42 -2.96 -12.21
CA PRO A 128 -16.65 -2.25 -13.46
C PRO A 128 -15.40 -2.23 -14.35
N ASP A 129 -15.58 -2.67 -15.59
CA ASP A 129 -14.57 -2.54 -16.64
C ASP A 129 -14.26 -1.05 -16.89
N GLY A 130 -13.04 -0.79 -17.31
CA GLY A 130 -12.61 0.53 -17.74
C GLY A 130 -11.21 0.48 -18.31
N GLU A 131 -10.84 1.47 -19.10
CA GLU A 131 -9.46 1.60 -19.56
C GLU A 131 -8.61 2.22 -18.43
N PRO A 132 -7.60 1.51 -17.90
CA PRO A 132 -6.81 2.05 -16.80
C PRO A 132 -5.85 3.13 -17.33
N HIS A 133 -6.14 4.40 -17.03
CA HIS A 133 -5.29 5.56 -17.32
C HIS A 133 -4.24 5.77 -16.22
N VAL A 134 -3.39 4.75 -16.02
CA VAL A 134 -2.44 4.70 -14.90
C VAL A 134 -1.38 5.80 -14.99
N GLU A 135 -1.07 6.26 -16.20
CA GLU A 135 -0.16 7.37 -16.49
C GLU A 135 -0.68 8.71 -15.99
N GLN A 136 -1.99 8.88 -15.77
CA GLN A 136 -2.55 10.17 -15.41
C GLN A 136 -1.99 10.69 -14.08
N ALA A 137 -1.73 9.80 -13.12
CA ALA A 137 -1.10 10.19 -11.85
C ALA A 137 0.33 10.68 -12.06
N LEU A 138 1.12 10.01 -12.91
CA LEU A 138 2.45 10.45 -13.28
C LEU A 138 2.43 11.83 -13.95
N LEU A 139 1.52 12.05 -14.92
CA LEU A 139 1.40 13.31 -15.64
C LEU A 139 1.01 14.48 -14.72
N VAL A 140 0.10 14.25 -13.78
CA VAL A 140 -0.26 15.24 -12.75
C VAL A 140 0.94 15.54 -11.85
N ASN A 141 1.70 14.53 -11.43
CA ASN A 141 2.90 14.74 -10.62
C ASN A 141 3.97 15.54 -11.38
N MET A 142 4.10 15.36 -12.70
CA MET A 142 4.98 16.20 -13.54
C MET A 142 4.58 17.67 -13.48
N ASP A 143 3.28 17.98 -13.57
CA ASP A 143 2.77 19.35 -13.49
C ASP A 143 3.12 20.00 -12.15
N GLN A 144 2.99 19.24 -11.06
CA GLN A 144 3.19 19.73 -9.70
C GLN A 144 4.65 19.92 -9.29
N LEU A 145 5.63 19.43 -10.08
CA LEU A 145 7.05 19.62 -9.76
C LEU A 145 7.43 21.10 -9.68
N ARG A 146 7.96 21.54 -8.53
CA ARG A 146 8.42 22.92 -8.35
C ARG A 146 9.54 23.32 -9.30
N TYR A 147 10.46 22.40 -9.60
CA TYR A 147 11.67 22.68 -10.39
C TYR A 147 11.81 21.73 -11.58
N ALA A 148 12.09 22.29 -12.76
CA ALA A 148 12.36 21.53 -13.99
C ALA A 148 13.61 20.64 -13.87
N SER A 149 14.57 21.03 -13.03
CA SER A 149 15.78 20.25 -12.74
C SER A 149 15.48 18.90 -12.08
N SER A 150 14.41 18.79 -11.29
CA SER A 150 13.98 17.52 -10.70
C SER A 150 13.51 16.53 -11.78
N LEU A 151 12.74 17.01 -12.75
CA LEU A 151 12.31 16.21 -13.90
C LEU A 151 13.52 15.79 -14.75
N ARG A 152 14.46 16.71 -15.00
CA ARG A 152 15.70 16.42 -15.72
C ARG A 152 16.53 15.33 -15.04
N ALA A 153 16.64 15.38 -13.70
CA ALA A 153 17.37 14.37 -12.94
C ALA A 153 16.77 12.97 -13.10
N SER A 154 15.44 12.88 -13.16
CA SER A 154 14.71 11.65 -13.47
C SER A 154 14.94 11.20 -14.92
N VAL A 155 14.80 12.10 -15.90
CA VAL A 155 15.07 11.81 -17.33
C VAL A 155 16.48 11.27 -17.57
N ASN A 156 17.49 11.86 -16.93
CA ASN A 156 18.88 11.39 -17.05
C ASN A 156 19.08 9.97 -16.49
N ARG A 157 18.22 9.54 -15.58
CA ARG A 157 18.19 8.20 -14.97
C ARG A 157 17.08 7.33 -15.54
N ARG A 158 16.55 7.69 -16.72
CA ARG A 158 15.48 6.95 -17.39
C ARG A 158 14.26 6.71 -16.49
N GLY A 159 13.87 7.73 -15.72
CA GLY A 159 12.70 7.69 -14.86
C GLY A 159 12.95 7.16 -13.44
N ASP A 160 14.13 6.61 -13.15
CA ASP A 160 14.49 6.06 -11.84
C ASP A 160 15.21 7.11 -10.97
N TRP A 161 14.42 7.96 -10.33
CA TRP A 161 14.95 8.97 -9.41
C TRP A 161 14.07 9.12 -8.19
N TYR A 162 14.66 8.95 -7.00
CA TYR A 162 13.93 8.89 -5.73
C TYR A 162 13.04 10.12 -5.42
N ASN A 163 13.32 11.29 -6.00
CA ASN A 163 12.49 12.49 -5.84
C ASN A 163 11.36 12.62 -6.87
N PHE A 164 11.47 11.91 -8.00
CA PHE A 164 10.47 11.89 -9.06
C PHE A 164 10.64 10.61 -9.90
N ASP A 165 9.97 9.55 -9.47
CA ASP A 165 10.08 8.22 -10.06
C ASP A 165 8.88 7.95 -10.99
N TYR A 166 9.18 7.59 -12.24
CA TYR A 166 8.14 7.31 -13.24
C TYR A 166 7.34 6.05 -12.89
N TRP A 167 8.04 5.00 -12.46
CA TRP A 167 7.47 3.69 -12.16
C TRP A 167 6.51 3.81 -10.99
N HIS A 168 6.96 4.47 -9.92
CA HIS A 168 6.12 4.78 -8.76
C HIS A 168 4.85 5.55 -9.16
N GLY A 169 4.97 6.55 -10.04
CA GLY A 169 3.82 7.29 -10.56
C GLY A 169 2.79 6.40 -11.28
N LEU A 170 3.25 5.44 -12.07
CA LEU A 170 2.39 4.46 -12.76
C LEU A 170 1.76 3.46 -11.79
N GLY A 171 2.53 2.98 -10.82
CA GLY A 171 2.04 2.14 -9.74
C GLY A 171 0.94 2.82 -8.95
N TYR A 172 1.22 4.04 -8.48
CA TYR A 172 0.27 4.84 -7.72
C TYR A 172 -1.00 5.12 -8.52
N GLY A 173 -0.88 5.44 -9.82
CA GLY A 173 -2.03 5.57 -10.71
C GLY A 173 -2.87 4.29 -10.78
N SER A 174 -2.24 3.13 -10.95
CA SER A 174 -2.92 1.83 -10.99
C SER A 174 -3.66 1.53 -9.68
N ARG A 175 -3.02 1.79 -8.54
CA ARG A 175 -3.65 1.64 -7.22
C ARG A 175 -4.85 2.57 -7.06
N ARG A 176 -4.73 3.82 -7.49
CA ARG A 176 -5.81 4.81 -7.40
C ARG A 176 -7.03 4.37 -8.22
N GLU A 177 -6.82 3.84 -9.42
CA GLU A 177 -7.89 3.24 -10.23
C GLU A 177 -8.54 2.04 -9.51
N ALA A 178 -7.74 1.13 -8.95
CA ALA A 178 -8.26 -0.02 -8.21
C ALA A 178 -9.13 0.39 -7.01
N VAL A 179 -8.68 1.40 -6.24
CA VAL A 179 -9.45 1.95 -5.11
C VAL A 179 -10.75 2.58 -5.62
N ALA A 180 -10.69 3.40 -6.67
CA ALA A 180 -11.87 4.07 -7.21
C ALA A 180 -12.93 3.07 -7.69
N ARG A 181 -12.51 2.00 -8.39
CA ARG A 181 -13.42 1.00 -8.96
C ARG A 181 -14.01 0.03 -7.95
N THR A 182 -13.32 -0.20 -6.84
CA THR A 182 -13.77 -1.12 -5.78
C THR A 182 -14.41 -0.40 -4.59
N ALA A 183 -14.38 0.94 -4.54
CA ALA A 183 -14.82 1.73 -3.40
C ALA A 183 -16.25 1.40 -2.95
N LYS A 184 -17.17 1.25 -3.90
CA LYS A 184 -18.58 0.91 -3.62
C LYS A 184 -18.70 -0.48 -3.00
N GLN A 185 -18.12 -1.48 -3.63
CA GLN A 185 -18.18 -2.89 -3.21
C GLN A 185 -17.56 -3.08 -1.82
N VAL A 186 -16.40 -2.45 -1.59
CA VAL A 186 -15.72 -2.48 -0.29
C VAL A 186 -16.55 -1.80 0.79
N ALA A 187 -17.17 -0.65 0.49
CA ALA A 187 -18.06 0.03 1.43
C ALA A 187 -19.29 -0.83 1.78
N GLU A 188 -19.89 -1.48 0.79
CA GLU A 188 -21.02 -2.39 0.98
C GLU A 188 -20.65 -3.59 1.85
N LEU A 189 -19.48 -4.22 1.62
CA LEU A 189 -19.01 -5.33 2.46
C LEU A 189 -18.80 -4.90 3.90
N LYS A 190 -18.15 -3.74 4.11
CA LYS A 190 -17.94 -3.19 5.45
C LYS A 190 -19.27 -2.90 6.15
N ALA A 191 -20.27 -2.41 5.42
CA ALA A 191 -21.62 -2.21 5.97
C ALA A 191 -22.28 -3.54 6.36
N VAL A 192 -22.16 -4.59 5.54
CA VAL A 192 -22.67 -5.94 5.86
C VAL A 192 -22.03 -6.46 7.15
N LEU A 193 -20.70 -6.40 7.25
CA LEU A 193 -19.97 -6.88 8.43
C LEU A 193 -20.29 -6.06 9.68
N LYS A 194 -20.40 -4.74 9.53
CA LYS A 194 -20.81 -3.87 10.63
C LYS A 194 -22.20 -4.23 11.16
N ASN A 195 -23.19 -4.39 10.26
CA ASN A 195 -24.54 -4.77 10.65
C ASN A 195 -24.57 -6.14 11.35
N LEU A 196 -23.74 -7.09 10.91
CA LEU A 196 -23.61 -8.40 11.56
C LEU A 196 -22.99 -8.29 12.96
N SER A 197 -22.05 -7.36 13.18
CA SER A 197 -21.42 -7.12 14.49
C SER A 197 -22.30 -6.34 15.47
N GLU A 198 -23.33 -5.63 14.98
CA GLU A 198 -24.28 -4.86 15.79
C GLU A 198 -25.59 -5.66 16.06
N ASP A 199 -25.74 -6.83 15.44
CA ASP A 199 -26.92 -7.69 15.62
C ASP A 199 -26.75 -8.56 16.87
N ASP A 200 -27.44 -8.20 17.96
CA ASP A 200 -27.41 -8.94 19.23
C ASP A 200 -27.88 -10.39 19.08
N THR A 201 -28.69 -10.71 18.07
CA THR A 201 -29.11 -12.10 17.80
C THR A 201 -27.96 -12.97 17.30
N LEU A 202 -26.85 -12.35 16.87
CA LEU A 202 -25.64 -12.98 16.38
C LEU A 202 -24.46 -12.81 17.34
N ALA A 203 -24.72 -12.51 18.62
CA ALA A 203 -23.67 -12.27 19.63
C ALA A 203 -22.60 -13.39 19.66
N ASP A 204 -23.00 -14.64 19.54
CA ASP A 204 -22.10 -15.79 19.51
C ASP A 204 -21.14 -15.81 18.31
N ALA A 205 -21.50 -15.13 17.22
CA ALA A 205 -20.69 -15.01 16.01
C ALA A 205 -19.91 -13.70 15.90
N HIS A 206 -20.06 -12.75 16.85
CA HIS A 206 -19.38 -11.45 16.81
C HIS A 206 -17.85 -11.59 16.74
N GLY A 207 -17.28 -12.56 17.46
CA GLY A 207 -15.85 -12.87 17.39
C GLY A 207 -15.40 -13.25 15.97
N PHE A 208 -16.18 -14.08 15.29
CA PHE A 208 -15.94 -14.46 13.90
C PHE A 208 -16.10 -13.28 12.93
N VAL A 209 -17.14 -12.45 13.10
CA VAL A 209 -17.36 -11.25 12.28
C VAL A 209 -16.22 -10.24 12.43
N SER A 210 -15.72 -10.04 13.65
CA SER A 210 -14.57 -9.18 13.94
C SER A 210 -13.30 -9.71 13.26
N HIS A 211 -13.07 -11.02 13.34
CA HIS A 211 -11.96 -11.67 12.64
C HIS A 211 -12.07 -11.46 11.12
N LEU A 212 -13.23 -11.77 10.53
CA LEU A 212 -13.48 -11.62 9.11
C LEU A 212 -13.30 -10.16 8.64
N SER A 213 -13.71 -9.19 9.46
CA SER A 213 -13.50 -7.76 9.17
C SER A 213 -12.02 -7.41 9.07
N ALA A 214 -11.20 -7.86 10.02
CA ALA A 214 -9.75 -7.64 9.99
C ALA A 214 -9.08 -8.33 8.78
N GLU A 215 -9.60 -9.48 8.37
CA GLU A 215 -9.11 -10.20 7.19
C GLU A 215 -9.46 -9.50 5.89
N VAL A 216 -10.70 -9.00 5.76
CA VAL A 216 -11.11 -8.17 4.62
C VAL A 216 -10.21 -6.95 4.48
N GLU A 217 -9.94 -6.24 5.58
CA GLU A 217 -9.02 -5.09 5.53
C GLU A 217 -7.61 -5.47 5.09
N SER A 218 -7.09 -6.60 5.58
CA SER A 218 -5.79 -7.12 5.15
C SER A 218 -5.79 -7.48 3.66
N ALA A 219 -6.81 -8.20 3.19
CA ALA A 219 -6.92 -8.64 1.80
C ALA A 219 -7.06 -7.47 0.83
N MET A 220 -7.83 -6.42 1.19
CA MET A 220 -7.94 -5.21 0.37
C MET A 220 -6.62 -4.45 0.29
N ASN A 221 -5.89 -4.34 1.41
CA ASN A 221 -4.58 -3.69 1.40
C ASN A 221 -3.58 -4.43 0.51
N GLU A 222 -3.55 -5.76 0.59
CA GLU A 222 -2.71 -6.62 -0.25
C GLU A 222 -3.09 -6.49 -1.73
N PHE A 223 -4.38 -6.57 -2.06
CA PHE A 223 -4.90 -6.32 -3.39
C PHE A 223 -4.42 -4.97 -3.98
N PHE A 224 -4.53 -3.88 -3.21
CA PHE A 224 -4.08 -2.57 -3.68
C PHE A 224 -2.56 -2.47 -3.88
N GLN A 225 -1.77 -3.12 -3.04
CA GLN A 225 -0.31 -3.17 -3.17
C GLN A 225 0.12 -4.00 -4.38
N ASP A 226 -0.55 -5.13 -4.61
CA ASP A 226 -0.30 -5.98 -5.77
C ASP A 226 -0.56 -5.19 -7.06
N ILE A 227 -1.70 -4.50 -7.17
CA ILE A 227 -2.03 -3.70 -8.36
C ILE A 227 -1.06 -2.55 -8.56
N GLN A 228 -0.60 -1.92 -7.47
CA GLN A 228 0.47 -0.94 -7.55
C GLN A 228 1.72 -1.55 -8.22
N SER A 229 2.16 -2.72 -7.75
CA SER A 229 3.33 -3.42 -8.28
C SER A 229 3.19 -3.79 -9.76
N VAL A 230 1.98 -4.17 -10.20
CA VAL A 230 1.71 -4.38 -11.64
C VAL A 230 1.84 -3.09 -12.42
N GLY A 231 1.30 -1.98 -11.92
CA GLY A 231 1.43 -0.68 -12.57
C GLY A 231 2.87 -0.22 -12.75
N GLU A 232 3.72 -0.43 -11.74
CA GLU A 232 5.14 -0.10 -11.77
C GLU A 232 5.89 -0.91 -12.85
N ALA A 233 5.51 -2.18 -13.01
CA ALA A 233 6.16 -3.11 -13.94
C ALA A 233 5.61 -3.06 -15.37
N ALA A 234 4.32 -2.77 -15.57
CA ALA A 234 3.60 -3.01 -16.83
C ALA A 234 4.21 -2.30 -18.05
N PHE A 235 4.81 -1.13 -17.85
CA PHE A 235 5.48 -0.34 -18.89
C PHE A 235 7.00 -0.26 -18.71
N GLY A 236 7.54 -0.88 -17.64
CA GLY A 236 8.92 -0.75 -17.22
C GLY A 236 9.90 -1.05 -18.34
N ASP A 237 9.85 -2.27 -18.89
CA ASP A 237 10.78 -2.71 -19.94
C ASP A 237 10.67 -1.83 -21.19
N GLN A 238 9.43 -1.53 -21.62
CA GLN A 238 9.18 -0.79 -22.85
C GLN A 238 9.66 0.66 -22.78
N LEU A 239 9.40 1.36 -21.67
CA LEU A 239 9.80 2.76 -21.53
C LEU A 239 11.28 2.88 -21.15
N ARG A 240 11.82 2.02 -20.28
CA ARG A 240 13.26 2.04 -19.89
C ARG A 240 14.19 1.83 -21.08
N GLU A 241 13.78 1.00 -22.03
CA GLU A 241 14.56 0.64 -23.21
C GLU A 241 14.37 1.62 -24.38
N ASP A 242 13.39 2.52 -24.32
CA ASP A 242 13.13 3.51 -25.36
C ASP A 242 14.18 4.64 -25.34
N ALA A 243 15.36 4.33 -25.90
CA ALA A 243 16.48 5.26 -25.97
C ALA A 243 16.12 6.55 -26.72
N GLY A 244 15.25 6.46 -27.73
CA GLY A 244 14.79 7.59 -28.53
C GLY A 244 13.97 8.58 -27.70
N TYR A 245 13.00 8.07 -26.93
CA TYR A 245 12.22 8.87 -25.99
C TYR A 245 13.13 9.58 -24.97
N TRP A 246 14.02 8.85 -24.31
CA TRP A 246 14.89 9.45 -23.29
C TRP A 246 15.89 10.44 -23.86
N GLN A 247 16.43 10.17 -25.06
CA GLN A 247 17.35 11.08 -25.73
C GLN A 247 16.65 12.39 -26.10
N ARG A 248 15.44 12.32 -26.66
CA ARG A 248 14.61 13.50 -26.95
C ARG A 248 14.36 14.35 -25.70
N CYS A 249 14.03 13.72 -24.57
CA CYS A 249 13.84 14.42 -23.29
C CYS A 249 15.13 15.06 -22.76
N ARG A 250 16.30 14.45 -23.00
CA ARG A 250 17.60 15.03 -22.63
C ARG A 250 17.94 16.24 -23.50
N ASP A 251 17.78 16.10 -24.82
CA ASP A 251 18.14 17.14 -25.80
C ASP A 251 17.25 18.38 -25.68
N ARG A 252 16.04 18.23 -25.15
CA ARG A 252 15.15 19.36 -24.86
C ARG A 252 15.69 20.31 -23.79
N TRP A 253 16.62 19.84 -22.95
CA TRP A 253 17.19 20.66 -21.89
C TRP A 253 18.08 21.78 -22.48
N GLY A 254 17.90 23.01 -22.00
CA GLY A 254 18.64 24.17 -22.49
C GLY A 254 18.02 24.86 -23.70
N GLY A 255 16.99 24.28 -24.34
CA GLY A 255 16.25 24.88 -25.45
C GLY A 255 15.23 25.96 -25.07
N GLY A 256 15.40 26.65 -23.93
CA GLY A 256 14.48 27.68 -23.43
C GLY A 256 13.32 27.17 -22.56
N ALA A 257 12.38 28.07 -22.24
CA ALA A 257 11.22 27.80 -21.40
C ALA A 257 10.35 26.65 -21.97
N GLY A 258 9.56 25.98 -21.12
CA GLY A 258 8.62 24.92 -21.55
C GLY A 258 9.09 23.47 -21.35
N TYR A 259 10.31 23.23 -20.87
CA TYR A 259 10.89 21.89 -20.67
C TYR A 259 9.92 20.88 -20.01
N LYS A 260 9.27 21.28 -18.92
CA LYS A 260 8.32 20.41 -18.20
C LYS A 260 7.09 20.07 -19.03
N MET A 261 6.49 21.07 -19.68
CA MET A 261 5.27 20.89 -20.47
C MET A 261 5.53 19.96 -21.65
N ASP A 262 6.65 20.14 -22.33
CA ASP A 262 7.01 19.34 -23.50
C ASP A 262 7.24 17.87 -23.11
N ILE A 263 7.99 17.62 -22.03
CA ILE A 263 8.20 16.24 -21.56
C ILE A 263 6.91 15.59 -21.11
N ARG A 264 6.06 16.32 -20.38
CA ARG A 264 4.73 15.80 -20.01
C ARG A 264 3.91 15.43 -21.24
N GLN A 265 3.88 16.31 -22.25
CA GLN A 265 3.15 16.04 -23.48
C GLN A 265 3.70 14.80 -24.20
N TRP A 266 5.03 14.68 -24.31
CA TRP A 266 5.67 13.52 -24.92
C TRP A 266 5.44 12.24 -24.12
N THR A 267 5.46 12.33 -22.78
CA THR A 267 5.13 11.22 -21.89
C THR A 267 3.70 10.74 -22.14
N GLY A 268 2.73 11.66 -22.12
CA GLY A 268 1.32 11.31 -22.39
C GLY A 268 1.12 10.73 -23.79
N SER A 269 1.80 11.30 -24.78
CA SER A 269 1.77 10.78 -26.16
C SER A 269 2.35 9.37 -26.24
N TRP A 270 3.46 9.10 -25.54
CA TRP A 270 4.09 7.78 -25.50
C TRP A 270 3.14 6.70 -24.96
N PHE A 271 2.38 7.02 -23.91
CA PHE A 271 1.36 6.10 -23.38
C PHE A 271 0.15 5.97 -24.29
N SER A 272 -0.21 7.00 -25.05
CA SER A 272 -1.39 7.00 -25.93
C SER A 272 -1.20 6.18 -27.22
N GLU A 273 0.01 5.71 -27.53
CA GLU A 273 0.28 4.93 -28.72
C GLU A 273 -0.48 3.58 -28.73
N GLU A 274 -1.01 3.19 -29.89
CA GLU A 274 -1.82 1.98 -30.05
C GLU A 274 -1.09 0.71 -29.61
N ARG A 275 0.24 0.63 -29.84
CA ARG A 275 1.09 -0.48 -29.38
C ARG A 275 1.13 -0.67 -27.86
N ARG A 276 0.61 0.28 -27.08
CA ARG A 276 0.55 0.26 -25.61
C ARG A 276 -0.83 -0.15 -25.07
N VAL A 277 -1.84 -0.27 -25.94
CA VAL A 277 -3.19 -0.74 -25.58
C VAL A 277 -3.14 -2.12 -24.91
N GLU A 278 -2.33 -3.04 -25.43
CA GLU A 278 -2.20 -4.39 -24.86
C GLU A 278 -1.63 -4.38 -23.42
N ARG A 279 -0.81 -3.39 -23.06
CA ARG A 279 -0.33 -3.24 -21.68
C ARG A 279 -1.41 -2.69 -20.74
N ARG A 280 -2.26 -1.77 -21.22
CA ARG A 280 -3.44 -1.33 -20.44
C ARG A 280 -4.43 -2.46 -20.24
N LYS A 281 -4.70 -3.26 -21.28
CA LYS A 281 -5.52 -4.48 -21.17
C LYS A 281 -4.91 -5.49 -20.19
N PHE A 282 -3.58 -5.65 -20.19
CA PHE A 282 -2.91 -6.50 -19.22
C PHE A 282 -3.15 -6.03 -17.78
N ILE A 283 -2.99 -4.73 -17.50
CA ILE A 283 -3.28 -4.17 -16.16
C ILE A 283 -4.75 -4.41 -15.78
N GLU A 284 -5.69 -4.21 -16.70
CA GLU A 284 -7.11 -4.48 -16.48
C GLU A 284 -7.35 -5.95 -16.14
N SER A 285 -6.74 -6.88 -16.88
CA SER A 285 -6.87 -8.31 -16.63
C SER A 285 -6.32 -8.73 -15.26
N GLU A 286 -5.18 -8.16 -14.84
CA GLU A 286 -4.61 -8.39 -13.51
C GLU A 286 -5.50 -7.82 -12.41
N LEU A 287 -6.13 -6.66 -12.65
CA LEU A 287 -7.09 -6.05 -11.74
C LEU A 287 -8.30 -6.96 -11.50
N GLN A 288 -8.94 -7.41 -12.57
CA GLN A 288 -10.09 -8.32 -12.48
C GLN A 288 -9.70 -9.65 -11.83
N GLN A 289 -8.59 -10.26 -12.26
CA GLN A 289 -8.15 -11.55 -11.74
C GLN A 289 -7.87 -11.51 -10.24
N ARG A 290 -7.21 -10.46 -9.75
CA ARG A 290 -6.88 -10.34 -8.33
C ARG A 290 -8.09 -10.00 -7.49
N TRP A 291 -9.02 -9.24 -8.04
CA TRP A 291 -10.32 -9.04 -7.40
C TRP A 291 -11.07 -10.36 -7.22
N CYS A 292 -11.15 -11.18 -8.27
CA CYS A 292 -11.76 -12.51 -8.19
C CYS A 292 -11.11 -13.36 -7.09
N LYS A 293 -9.77 -13.37 -7.00
CA LYS A 293 -9.05 -14.09 -5.94
C LYS A 293 -9.43 -13.62 -4.54
N VAL A 294 -9.63 -12.32 -4.35
CA VAL A 294 -10.07 -11.76 -3.05
C VAL A 294 -11.48 -12.25 -2.71
N VAL A 295 -12.40 -12.20 -3.67
CA VAL A 295 -13.79 -12.66 -3.49
C VAL A 295 -13.85 -14.17 -3.21
N ASP A 296 -13.07 -14.97 -3.93
CA ASP A 296 -12.99 -16.43 -3.73
C ASP A 296 -12.35 -16.79 -2.39
N SER A 297 -11.30 -16.07 -1.96
CA SER A 297 -10.71 -16.22 -0.63
C SER A 297 -11.75 -15.96 0.46
N LEU A 298 -12.56 -14.91 0.35
CA LEU A 298 -13.63 -14.64 1.31
C LEU A 298 -14.71 -15.74 1.30
N ARG A 299 -15.12 -16.20 0.11
CA ARG A 299 -16.11 -17.28 -0.05
C ARG A 299 -15.65 -18.58 0.62
N SER A 300 -14.40 -18.98 0.36
CA SER A 300 -13.82 -20.21 0.94
C SER A 300 -13.70 -20.14 2.47
N ARG A 301 -13.30 -19.00 3.03
CA ARG A 301 -13.21 -18.80 4.48
C ARG A 301 -14.57 -18.95 5.15
N VAL A 302 -15.58 -18.30 4.59
CA VAL A 302 -16.95 -18.41 5.09
C VAL A 302 -17.48 -19.84 5.00
N ALA A 303 -17.24 -20.53 3.88
CA ALA A 303 -17.63 -21.94 3.73
C ALA A 303 -16.92 -22.87 4.73
N SER A 304 -15.63 -22.62 5.01
CA SER A 304 -14.88 -23.38 6.00
C SER A 304 -15.40 -23.18 7.42
N ALA A 305 -15.79 -21.96 7.80
CA ALA A 305 -16.35 -21.69 9.12
C ALA A 305 -17.67 -22.46 9.36
N SER A 306 -18.56 -22.52 8.34
CA SER A 306 -19.79 -23.31 8.41
C SER A 306 -19.52 -24.82 8.40
N THR A 307 -18.49 -25.29 7.69
CA THR A 307 -18.15 -26.72 7.61
C THR A 307 -17.48 -27.21 8.90
N THR A 308 -16.59 -26.42 9.50
CA THR A 308 -16.01 -26.72 10.81
C THR A 308 -17.09 -26.75 11.90
N ALA A 309 -18.10 -25.89 11.82
CA ALA A 309 -19.27 -25.96 12.69
C ALA A 309 -20.19 -27.16 12.41
N ALA A 310 -20.09 -27.79 11.23
CA ALA A 310 -20.91 -28.95 10.85
C ALA A 310 -20.25 -30.30 11.13
N ALA A 311 -18.92 -30.35 11.19
CA ALA A 311 -18.11 -31.57 11.36
C ALA A 311 -17.62 -31.81 12.80
N ALA A 312 -17.77 -30.82 13.68
CA ALA A 312 -17.42 -30.88 15.11
C ALA A 312 -18.66 -31.14 15.98
#